data_AF-A0A2E8K4E6-F1
#
_entry.id   AF-A0A2E8K4E6-F1
#
_cell.length_a   1.000
_cell.length_b   1.000
_cell.length_c   1.000
_cell.angle_alpha   90.00
_cell.angle_beta   90.00
_cell.angle_gamma   90.00
#
_symmetry.space_group_name_H-M   'P 1'
#
loop_
_entity.id
_entity.type
_entity.pdbx_description
1 polymer ?
#
loop_
_entity_poly.entity_id
_entity_poly.type
_entity_poly.pdbx_seq_one_letter_code
_entity_poly.pdbx_strand_id
1 'polypeptide(L)'
;MALLGQASGGWTESSSALRLLHVGIRNTVGILTTDAFTQTNPPDAATFTTSTSAGMDTATLGVLSGSVAFTRGDAAGGSNEIGGPGAVAPGTAGVVELGVFINTAVGNAYENTPGPASGKGPYMSGQGTYANSLYETSNTAGAVTYTTGDSLAASINGYLISSSATSGSAVGDYFCGATAVLMGILKMPADAVQPEIVYDQRI
;
A
#
# COMPACT_ATOMS: atom_id res chain seq x y z
N MET A 1 3.68 -23.97 6.66
CA MET A 1 2.73 -24.23 5.55
C MET A 1 2.28 -22.87 5.05
N ALA A 2 2.50 -22.55 3.77
CA ALA A 2 1.98 -21.31 3.20
C ALA A 2 0.45 -21.29 3.33
N LEU A 3 -0.14 -20.15 3.73
CA LEU A 3 -1.58 -19.93 3.66
C LEU A 3 -1.96 -19.84 2.17
N LEU A 4 -2.01 -20.96 1.48
CA LEU A 4 -2.50 -21.03 0.10
C LEU A 4 -4.03 -21.05 0.19
N GLY A 5 -4.66 -19.94 -0.18
CA GLY A 5 -6.09 -19.93 -0.46
C GLY A 5 -6.40 -20.97 -1.55
N GLN A 6 -7.64 -21.45 -1.59
CA GLN A 6 -8.09 -22.41 -2.60
C GLN A 6 -7.73 -21.89 -4.00
N ALA A 7 -6.73 -22.50 -4.63
CA ALA A 7 -6.34 -22.21 -5.99
C ALA A 7 -7.43 -22.74 -6.93
N SER A 8 -8.47 -21.94 -7.18
CA SER A 8 -9.13 -22.00 -8.47
C SER A 8 -8.18 -21.29 -9.45
N GLY A 9 -7.92 -21.90 -10.61
CA GLY A 9 -6.91 -21.44 -11.58
C GLY A 9 -7.10 -20.01 -12.12
N GLY A 10 -8.13 -19.28 -11.68
CA GLY A 10 -8.30 -17.85 -11.94
C GLY A 10 -7.43 -16.91 -11.09
N TRP A 11 -6.65 -17.42 -10.12
CA TRP A 11 -5.71 -16.62 -9.33
C TRP A 11 -4.25 -16.69 -9.78
N THR A 12 -3.92 -17.55 -10.75
CA THR A 12 -2.57 -17.64 -11.34
C THR A 12 -2.19 -16.41 -12.16
N GLU A 13 -3.16 -15.53 -12.45
CA GLU A 13 -3.00 -14.30 -13.23
C GLU A 13 -3.24 -13.02 -12.40
N SER A 14 -3.50 -13.13 -11.10
CA SER A 14 -3.59 -11.93 -10.27
C SER A 14 -2.17 -11.45 -9.98
N SER A 15 -1.73 -10.47 -10.77
CA SER A 15 -0.52 -9.66 -10.54
C SER A 15 -0.64 -8.74 -9.32
N SER A 16 -1.73 -8.88 -8.56
CA SER A 16 -2.02 -8.09 -7.38
C SER A 16 -1.11 -8.48 -6.21
N ALA A 17 -0.38 -7.51 -5.68
CA ALA A 17 0.40 -7.69 -4.46
C ALA A 17 -0.46 -7.84 -3.19
N LEU A 18 -1.76 -7.52 -3.29
CA LEU A 18 -2.73 -7.68 -2.19
C LEU A 18 -3.61 -8.90 -2.40
N ARG A 19 -3.59 -9.81 -1.45
CA ARG A 19 -4.47 -10.96 -1.38
C ARG A 19 -5.49 -10.82 -0.26
N LEU A 20 -6.77 -10.94 -0.61
CA LEU A 20 -7.89 -10.76 0.31
C LEU A 20 -8.22 -12.09 0.99
N LEU A 21 -7.92 -12.21 2.28
CA LEU A 21 -8.23 -13.42 3.07
C LEU A 21 -9.59 -13.29 3.76
N HIS A 22 -9.90 -12.09 4.25
CA HIS A 22 -11.22 -11.72 4.76
C HIS A 22 -11.55 -10.30 4.32
N VAL A 23 -12.59 -10.19 3.51
CA VAL A 23 -13.00 -8.93 2.86
C VAL A 23 -13.65 -8.01 3.90
N GLY A 24 -13.07 -6.83 4.10
CA GLY A 24 -13.70 -5.70 4.79
C GLY A 24 -14.62 -4.92 3.86
N ILE A 25 -14.48 -3.59 3.84
CA ILE A 25 -15.29 -2.71 2.98
C ILE A 25 -14.50 -2.39 1.71
N ARG A 26 -15.02 -2.83 0.56
CA ARG A 26 -14.47 -2.43 -0.74
C ARG A 26 -15.09 -1.09 -1.16
N ASN A 27 -14.23 -0.09 -1.37
CA ASN A 27 -14.62 1.23 -1.84
C ASN A 27 -14.16 1.48 -3.26
N THR A 28 -15.01 2.14 -4.03
CA THR A 28 -14.72 2.69 -5.36
C THR A 28 -15.08 4.18 -5.43
N VAL A 29 -15.23 4.81 -4.25
CA VAL A 29 -15.54 6.23 -4.10
C VAL A 29 -14.29 7.05 -4.41
N GLY A 30 -14.48 8.20 -5.06
CA GLY A 30 -13.40 9.10 -5.47
C GLY A 30 -12.93 8.88 -6.92
N ILE A 31 -12.15 9.82 -7.42
CA ILE A 31 -11.49 9.78 -8.73
C ILE A 31 -9.98 9.66 -8.48
N LEU A 32 -9.29 8.79 -9.21
CA LEU A 32 -7.84 8.72 -9.13
C LEU A 32 -7.22 10.02 -9.68
N THR A 33 -6.29 10.58 -8.92
CA THR A 33 -5.46 11.69 -9.40
C THR A 33 -4.66 11.29 -10.63
N THR A 34 -4.25 12.26 -11.45
CA THR A 34 -3.48 11.98 -12.67
C THR A 34 -2.13 11.30 -12.38
N ASP A 35 -1.47 11.69 -11.30
CA ASP A 35 -0.21 11.07 -10.85
C ASP A 35 -0.39 9.63 -10.35
N ALA A 36 -1.60 9.22 -9.95
CA ALA A 36 -1.85 7.84 -9.58
C ALA A 36 -1.70 6.85 -10.75
N PHE A 37 -1.63 7.33 -12.00
CA PHE A 37 -1.36 6.51 -13.19
C PHE A 37 0.09 6.61 -13.69
N THR A 38 0.87 7.56 -13.17
CA THR A 38 2.18 7.90 -13.72
C THR A 38 3.30 7.96 -12.68
N GLN A 39 2.99 7.87 -11.39
CA GLN A 39 3.99 7.85 -10.33
C GLN A 39 4.98 6.70 -10.53
N THR A 40 6.25 6.96 -10.21
CA THR A 40 7.27 5.91 -10.15
C THR A 40 7.07 5.05 -8.90
N ASN A 41 7.65 3.86 -8.92
CA ASN A 41 7.65 2.96 -7.77
C ASN A 41 9.12 2.64 -7.42
N PRO A 42 9.62 3.07 -6.25
CA PRO A 42 8.93 3.89 -5.25
C PRO A 42 8.65 5.32 -5.72
N PRO A 43 7.62 6.00 -5.17
CA PRO A 43 7.33 7.40 -5.48
C PRO A 43 8.45 8.36 -5.05
N ASP A 44 9.10 8.08 -3.92
CA ASP A 44 10.26 8.85 -3.43
C ASP A 44 11.42 7.93 -3.04
N ALA A 45 12.20 7.51 -4.05
CA ALA A 45 13.40 6.68 -3.87
C ALA A 45 14.56 7.40 -3.15
N ALA A 46 14.47 8.71 -2.89
CA ALA A 46 15.56 9.45 -2.27
C ALA A 46 15.63 9.20 -0.75
N THR A 47 14.47 8.92 -0.14
CA THR A 47 14.35 8.77 1.31
C THR A 47 14.66 7.35 1.75
N PHE A 48 14.14 6.33 1.04
CA PHE A 48 14.39 4.91 1.33
C PHE A 48 15.09 4.19 0.18
N THR A 49 15.82 3.13 0.52
CA THR A 49 16.21 2.15 -0.51
C THR A 49 14.96 1.48 -1.05
N THR A 50 14.92 1.25 -2.37
CA THR A 50 13.83 0.52 -3.03
C THR A 50 13.52 -0.78 -2.30
N SER A 51 12.26 -0.97 -1.94
CA SER A 51 11.80 -2.20 -1.28
C SER A 51 12.17 -3.43 -2.11
N THR A 52 12.65 -4.47 -1.44
CA THR A 52 12.94 -5.78 -2.05
C THR A 52 11.80 -6.78 -1.82
N SER A 53 10.65 -6.30 -1.34
CA SER A 53 9.45 -7.12 -1.17
C SER A 53 8.97 -7.71 -2.51
N ALA A 54 8.39 -8.91 -2.48
CA ALA A 54 8.05 -9.65 -3.69
C ALA A 54 7.01 -8.96 -4.59
N GLY A 55 6.18 -8.08 -4.00
CA GLY A 55 5.18 -7.28 -4.70
C GLY A 55 5.71 -5.97 -5.29
N MET A 56 7.00 -5.66 -5.11
CA MET A 56 7.61 -4.46 -5.67
C MET A 56 7.84 -4.61 -7.18
N ASP A 57 7.20 -3.75 -7.97
CA ASP A 57 7.43 -3.64 -9.41
C ASP A 57 7.81 -2.19 -9.76
N THR A 58 9.08 -2.00 -10.11
CA THR A 58 9.64 -0.70 -10.51
C THR A 58 9.41 -0.38 -11.99
N ALA A 59 9.02 -1.37 -12.80
CA ALA A 59 8.78 -1.20 -14.24
C ALA A 59 7.37 -0.68 -14.52
N THR A 60 6.42 -0.99 -13.64
CA THR A 60 5.05 -0.49 -13.71
C THR A 60 4.93 0.89 -13.08
N LEU A 61 4.29 1.81 -13.80
CA LEU A 61 3.96 3.16 -13.31
C LEU A 61 2.55 3.19 -12.71
N GLY A 62 2.34 4.16 -11.81
CA GLY A 62 1.09 4.35 -11.11
C GLY A 62 1.04 3.64 -9.76
N VAL A 63 -0.10 3.76 -9.07
CA VAL A 63 -0.32 3.08 -7.80
C VAL A 63 -0.31 1.57 -8.00
N LEU A 64 0.44 0.87 -7.16
CA LEU A 64 0.50 -0.59 -7.16
C LEU A 64 -0.60 -1.15 -6.26
N SER A 65 -1.08 -2.35 -6.58
CA SER A 65 -1.83 -3.14 -5.59
C SER A 65 -1.01 -3.29 -4.31
N GLY A 66 -1.66 -3.32 -3.15
CA GLY A 66 -0.97 -3.42 -1.85
C GLY A 66 -0.37 -2.11 -1.35
N SER A 67 -0.33 -1.05 -2.17
CA SER A 67 0.05 0.30 -1.72
C SER A 67 -1.11 1.00 -1.01
N VAL A 68 -0.78 1.92 -0.12
CA VAL A 68 -1.73 2.69 0.67
C VAL A 68 -2.44 3.70 -0.22
N ALA A 69 -3.77 3.72 -0.10
CA ALA A 69 -4.62 4.71 -0.73
C ALA A 69 -4.74 5.93 0.19
N PHE A 70 -4.62 7.12 -0.39
CA PHE A 70 -4.75 8.40 0.31
C PHE A 70 -5.91 9.22 -0.26
N THR A 71 -6.55 10.02 0.58
CA THR A 71 -7.28 11.20 0.08
C THR A 71 -6.28 12.13 -0.61
N ARG A 72 -6.70 12.79 -1.68
CA ARG A 72 -5.85 13.72 -2.42
C ARG A 72 -6.50 15.10 -2.49
N GLY A 73 -6.76 15.67 -1.30
CA GLY A 73 -7.30 17.03 -1.18
C GLY A 73 -6.33 18.12 -1.70
N ASP A 74 -5.05 17.76 -1.87
CA ASP A 74 -3.99 18.58 -2.47
C ASP A 74 -4.09 18.68 -4.01
N ALA A 75 -4.75 17.73 -4.65
CA ALA A 75 -4.81 17.64 -6.10
C ALA A 75 -5.91 18.54 -6.69
N ALA A 76 -5.86 18.75 -8.02
CA ALA A 76 -6.68 19.75 -8.70
C ALA A 76 -8.20 19.49 -8.59
N GLY A 77 -8.62 18.22 -8.47
CA GLY A 77 -10.02 17.85 -8.24
C GLY A 77 -10.44 17.89 -6.77
N GLY A 78 -9.53 18.26 -5.86
CA GLY A 78 -9.79 18.51 -4.45
C GLY A 78 -10.27 17.29 -3.68
N SER A 79 -11.19 17.49 -2.73
CA SER A 79 -11.61 16.45 -1.76
C SER A 79 -12.28 15.20 -2.35
N ASN A 80 -12.52 15.15 -3.65
CA ASN A 80 -13.09 13.99 -4.34
C ASN A 80 -12.02 13.08 -4.95
N GLU A 81 -10.75 13.47 -4.88
CA GLU A 81 -9.66 12.70 -5.45
C GLU A 81 -9.00 11.79 -4.42
N ILE A 82 -8.54 10.64 -4.91
CA ILE A 82 -7.78 9.63 -4.18
C ILE A 82 -6.55 9.23 -5.00
N GLY A 83 -5.55 8.64 -4.37
CA GLY A 83 -4.35 8.24 -5.09
C GLY A 83 -3.30 7.63 -4.17
N GLY A 84 -2.10 7.43 -4.73
CA GLY A 84 -0.92 7.14 -3.95
C GLY A 84 -0.39 8.42 -3.29
N PRO A 85 0.75 8.34 -2.58
CA PRO A 85 1.37 9.51 -1.96
C PRO A 85 1.88 10.52 -3.00
N GLY A 86 2.10 10.11 -4.26
CA GLY A 86 2.64 10.96 -5.30
C GLY A 86 3.99 11.58 -4.91
N ALA A 87 4.26 12.79 -5.41
CA ALA A 87 5.41 13.61 -4.99
C ALA A 87 5.05 14.57 -3.84
N VAL A 88 3.99 14.25 -3.08
CA VAL A 88 3.46 15.13 -2.04
C VAL A 88 4.30 15.02 -0.78
N ALA A 89 4.54 16.15 -0.11
CA ALA A 89 5.29 16.16 1.14
C ALA A 89 4.54 15.40 2.25
N PRO A 90 5.24 14.66 3.11
CA PRO A 90 4.68 14.04 4.30
C PRO A 90 3.83 15.00 5.14
N GLY A 91 2.68 14.53 5.64
CA GLY A 91 1.81 15.28 6.53
C GLY A 91 1.05 16.43 5.88
N THR A 92 0.98 16.47 4.53
CA THR A 92 0.21 17.49 3.82
C THR A 92 -1.27 17.43 4.22
N ALA A 93 -1.82 18.58 4.59
CA ALA A 93 -3.22 18.68 5.01
C ALA A 93 -4.17 18.24 3.89
N GLY A 94 -5.14 17.37 4.21
CA GLY A 94 -6.07 16.80 3.22
C GLY A 94 -5.54 15.58 2.49
N VAL A 95 -4.33 15.12 2.80
CA VAL A 95 -3.75 13.85 2.33
C VAL A 95 -3.64 12.89 3.50
N VAL A 96 -4.63 12.00 3.61
CA VAL A 96 -4.81 11.09 4.74
C VAL A 96 -5.03 9.69 4.23
N GLU A 97 -4.47 8.71 4.93
CA GLU A 97 -4.63 7.29 4.64
C GLU A 97 -6.11 6.88 4.67
N LEU A 98 -6.51 6.04 3.72
CA LEU A 98 -7.88 5.51 3.60
C LEU A 98 -7.93 3.98 3.69
N GLY A 99 -6.85 3.30 3.33
CA GLY A 99 -6.83 1.86 3.16
C GLY A 99 -5.77 1.41 2.17
N VAL A 100 -6.00 0.28 1.49
CA VAL A 100 -5.01 -0.33 0.59
C VAL A 100 -5.63 -0.64 -0.77
N PHE A 101 -4.94 -0.31 -1.86
CA PHE A 101 -5.40 -0.59 -3.21
C PHE A 101 -5.45 -2.08 -3.50
N ILE A 102 -6.53 -2.51 -4.16
CA ILE A 102 -6.74 -3.91 -4.56
C ILE A 102 -6.03 -4.21 -5.88
N ASN A 103 -5.97 -3.21 -6.75
CA ASN A 103 -5.47 -3.34 -8.11
C ASN A 103 -4.42 -2.27 -8.37
N THR A 104 -3.45 -2.61 -9.21
CA THR A 104 -2.53 -1.64 -9.81
C THR A 104 -3.30 -0.75 -10.80
N ALA A 105 -3.03 0.56 -10.80
CA ALA A 105 -3.74 1.52 -11.66
C ALA A 105 -3.50 1.30 -13.16
N VAL A 106 -2.31 0.82 -13.53
CA VAL A 106 -1.97 0.41 -14.89
C VAL A 106 -1.68 -1.10 -14.87
N GLY A 107 -2.66 -1.87 -14.41
CA GLY A 107 -2.58 -3.33 -14.28
C GLY A 107 -2.82 -4.09 -15.59
N ASN A 108 -2.89 -5.41 -15.49
CA ASN A 108 -3.12 -6.28 -16.64
C ASN A 108 -4.58 -6.19 -17.16
N ALA A 109 -4.81 -6.63 -18.41
CA ALA A 109 -6.12 -6.53 -19.08
C ALA A 109 -7.19 -7.52 -18.56
N TYR A 110 -6.83 -8.44 -17.65
CA TYR A 110 -7.68 -9.52 -17.14
C TYR A 110 -8.14 -9.27 -15.70
N GLU A 111 -7.46 -8.41 -14.98
CA GLU A 111 -7.96 -7.80 -13.76
C GLU A 111 -9.02 -6.76 -14.17
N ASN A 112 -10.14 -6.66 -13.43
CA ASN A 112 -11.13 -5.60 -13.62
C ASN A 112 -10.53 -4.28 -13.13
N THR A 113 -9.52 -3.81 -13.87
CA THR A 113 -8.65 -2.72 -13.52
C THR A 113 -9.29 -1.43 -13.98
N PRO A 114 -9.28 -0.41 -13.13
CA PRO A 114 -9.59 0.91 -13.59
C PRO A 114 -8.41 1.42 -14.42
N GLY A 115 -8.49 1.28 -15.74
CA GLY A 115 -7.57 2.01 -16.61
C GLY A 115 -7.75 3.53 -16.46
N PRO A 116 -6.85 4.35 -17.04
CA PRO A 116 -6.97 5.81 -17.05
C PRO A 116 -8.35 6.31 -17.50
N ALA A 117 -9.04 5.54 -18.36
CA ALA A 117 -10.38 5.84 -18.83
C ALA A 117 -11.47 5.72 -17.75
N SER A 118 -11.30 4.85 -16.76
CA SER A 118 -12.23 4.70 -15.63
C SER A 118 -12.00 5.79 -14.57
N GLY A 119 -10.72 6.17 -14.36
CA GLY A 119 -10.36 7.15 -13.34
C GLY A 119 -10.72 6.69 -11.93
N LYS A 120 -10.87 5.39 -11.68
CA LYS A 120 -11.21 4.81 -10.37
C LYS A 120 -10.04 4.05 -9.79
N GLY A 121 -10.06 3.75 -8.51
CA GLY A 121 -9.01 2.95 -7.86
C GLY A 121 -9.65 2.18 -6.72
N PRO A 122 -10.18 0.97 -6.94
CA PRO A 122 -10.77 0.19 -5.87
C PRO A 122 -9.77 -0.06 -4.74
N TYR A 123 -10.16 0.30 -3.52
CA TYR A 123 -9.36 0.08 -2.32
C TYR A 123 -10.18 -0.61 -1.24
N MET A 124 -9.50 -1.30 -0.34
CA MET A 124 -10.10 -1.87 0.86
C MET A 124 -9.95 -0.88 2.02
N SER A 125 -11.07 -0.56 2.65
CA SER A 125 -11.18 0.17 3.90
C SER A 125 -11.90 -0.70 4.94
N GLY A 126 -11.75 -0.39 6.21
CA GLY A 126 -12.40 -1.08 7.30
C GLY A 126 -11.76 -2.43 7.68
N GLN A 127 -12.32 -3.02 8.73
CA GLN A 127 -11.82 -4.26 9.32
C GLN A 127 -11.85 -5.41 8.31
N GLY A 128 -10.70 -6.05 8.11
CA GLY A 128 -10.51 -7.18 7.23
C GLY A 128 -9.13 -7.81 7.44
N THR A 129 -8.89 -8.99 6.89
CA THR A 129 -7.59 -9.66 6.97
C THR A 129 -7.02 -9.79 5.57
N TYR A 130 -5.81 -9.28 5.37
CA TYR A 130 -5.17 -9.22 4.06
C TYR A 130 -3.75 -9.75 4.17
N ALA A 131 -3.29 -10.39 3.09
CA ALA A 131 -1.90 -10.71 2.89
C ALA A 131 -1.34 -9.75 1.83
N ASN A 132 -0.19 -9.13 2.10
CA ASN A 132 0.40 -8.13 1.22
C ASN A 132 1.86 -8.48 0.95
N SER A 133 2.21 -8.60 -0.33
CA SER A 133 3.58 -8.81 -0.79
C SER A 133 4.32 -7.50 -1.05
N LEU A 134 3.65 -6.33 -0.96
CA LEU A 134 4.23 -5.00 -1.06
C LEU A 134 4.28 -4.32 0.31
N TYR A 135 5.50 -4.13 0.83
CA TYR A 135 5.77 -3.48 2.11
C TYR A 135 7.20 -2.95 2.14
N GLU A 136 7.54 -2.09 3.10
CA GLU A 136 8.91 -1.59 3.24
C GLU A 136 9.85 -2.64 3.81
N THR A 137 10.97 -2.88 3.14
CA THR A 137 12.05 -3.78 3.64
C THR A 137 13.19 -3.00 4.28
N SER A 138 13.24 -1.69 4.08
CA SER A 138 14.25 -0.81 4.64
C SER A 138 13.69 0.59 4.88
N ASN A 139 14.25 1.29 5.85
CA ASN A 139 14.02 2.70 6.11
C ASN A 139 15.37 3.42 6.27
N THR A 140 15.32 4.67 6.71
CA THR A 140 16.54 5.47 6.99
C THR A 140 17.44 4.86 8.07
N ALA A 141 16.91 4.00 8.93
CA ALA A 141 17.63 3.28 9.98
C ALA A 141 18.37 2.03 9.49
N GLY A 142 17.98 1.48 8.33
CA GLY A 142 18.45 0.19 7.83
C GLY A 142 17.30 -0.78 7.53
N ALA A 143 17.52 -2.07 7.74
CA ALA A 143 16.52 -3.09 7.43
C ALA A 143 15.33 -3.06 8.40
N VAL A 144 14.11 -3.06 7.85
CA VAL A 144 12.87 -3.11 8.61
C VAL A 144 12.59 -4.56 9.00
N THR A 145 12.42 -4.80 10.30
CA THR A 145 12.03 -6.11 10.83
C THR A 145 10.56 -6.10 11.21
N TYR A 146 9.85 -7.17 10.87
CA TYR A 146 8.44 -7.35 11.20
C TYR A 146 8.27 -8.47 12.22
N THR A 147 7.55 -8.17 13.29
CA THR A 147 7.22 -9.13 14.35
C THR A 147 5.71 -9.17 14.55
N THR A 148 5.16 -10.37 14.77
CA THR A 148 3.73 -10.52 15.07
C THR A 148 3.30 -9.59 16.21
N GLY A 149 2.21 -8.87 16.00
CA GLY A 149 1.68 -7.87 16.92
C GLY A 149 2.13 -6.44 16.61
N ASP A 150 3.10 -6.25 15.71
CA ASP A 150 3.52 -4.92 15.29
C ASP A 150 2.34 -4.13 14.71
N SER A 151 2.25 -2.85 15.11
CA SER A 151 1.34 -1.92 14.46
C SER A 151 1.94 -1.49 13.13
N LEU A 152 1.14 -1.52 12.08
CA LEU A 152 1.52 -1.12 10.73
C LEU A 152 1.01 0.29 10.43
N ALA A 153 1.83 1.07 9.75
CA ALA A 153 1.53 2.42 9.30
C ALA A 153 1.87 2.59 7.82
N ALA A 154 1.45 3.72 7.24
CA ALA A 154 1.87 4.09 5.89
C ALA A 154 3.26 4.75 5.93
N SER A 155 4.16 4.25 5.09
CA SER A 155 5.48 4.85 4.87
C SER A 155 5.38 6.07 3.97
N ILE A 156 6.47 6.84 3.89
CA ILE A 156 6.58 7.96 2.94
C ILE A 156 6.36 7.53 1.47
N ASN A 157 6.75 6.30 1.09
CA ASN A 157 6.49 5.75 -0.24
C ASN A 157 5.07 5.22 -0.42
N GLY A 158 4.23 5.31 0.61
CA GLY A 158 2.87 4.78 0.59
C GLY A 158 2.82 3.26 0.64
N TYR A 159 3.80 2.62 1.26
CA TYR A 159 3.80 1.18 1.52
C TYR A 159 3.59 0.92 3.02
N LEU A 160 3.24 -0.32 3.39
CA LEU A 160 3.13 -0.66 4.80
C LEU A 160 4.52 -0.73 5.43
N ILE A 161 4.68 -0.10 6.60
CA ILE A 161 5.89 -0.16 7.42
C ILE A 161 5.54 -0.48 8.87
N SER A 162 6.38 -1.27 9.54
CA SER A 162 6.22 -1.53 10.97
C SER A 162 6.52 -0.27 11.78
N SER A 163 5.62 0.06 12.71
CA SER A 163 5.82 1.17 13.64
C SER A 163 6.95 0.92 14.64
N SER A 164 7.29 -0.34 14.90
CA SER A 164 8.41 -0.71 15.78
C SER A 164 9.78 -0.62 15.08
N ALA A 165 9.80 -0.44 13.76
CA ALA A 165 11.02 -0.40 12.97
C ALA A 165 11.65 1.00 12.82
N THR A 166 11.08 2.04 13.42
CA THR A 166 11.63 3.40 13.31
C THR A 166 12.77 3.68 14.27
N SER A 167 13.90 4.20 13.79
CA SER A 167 14.97 4.72 14.64
C SER A 167 14.65 6.12 15.14
N GLY A 168 14.28 6.26 16.41
CA GLY A 168 14.59 7.42 17.29
C GLY A 168 14.27 8.87 16.85
N SER A 169 13.69 9.11 15.68
CA SER A 169 13.25 10.41 15.16
C SER A 169 12.21 10.16 14.07
N ALA A 170 11.01 9.81 14.52
CA ALA A 170 9.87 9.30 13.75
C ALA A 170 9.30 10.24 12.66
N VAL A 171 9.98 11.30 12.25
CA VAL A 171 9.41 12.32 11.34
C VAL A 171 9.59 11.98 9.85
N GLY A 172 10.57 11.12 9.51
CA GLY A 172 10.93 10.86 8.12
C GLY A 172 10.42 9.55 7.52
N ASP A 173 9.98 8.60 8.35
CA ASP A 173 9.67 7.26 7.86
C ASP A 173 8.17 7.06 7.51
N TYR A 174 7.27 7.77 8.18
CA TYR A 174 5.83 7.69 7.93
C TYR A 174 5.32 8.81 7.03
N PHE A 175 4.26 8.53 6.28
CA PHE A 175 3.65 9.55 5.43
C PHE A 175 3.10 10.72 6.23
N CYS A 176 2.42 10.51 7.35
CA CYS A 176 1.91 11.58 8.21
C CYS A 176 2.98 12.22 9.14
N GLY A 177 4.26 12.08 8.80
CA GLY A 177 5.38 12.64 9.55
C GLY A 177 5.61 11.93 10.89
N ALA A 178 5.78 12.69 11.99
CA ALA A 178 6.10 12.14 13.32
C ALA A 178 5.01 11.24 13.94
N THR A 179 3.80 11.32 13.41
CA THR A 179 2.65 10.55 13.89
C THR A 179 2.46 9.39 12.93
N ALA A 180 2.24 8.18 13.43
CA ALA A 180 1.86 7.05 12.60
C ALA A 180 0.33 6.89 12.63
N VAL A 181 -0.31 6.81 11.46
CA VAL A 181 -1.71 6.37 11.37
C VAL A 181 -1.74 4.85 11.36
N LEU A 182 -2.54 4.27 12.27
CA LEU A 182 -2.67 2.81 12.39
C LEU A 182 -3.44 2.25 11.20
N MET A 183 -2.71 1.62 10.28
CA MET A 183 -3.30 0.90 9.14
C MET A 183 -3.77 -0.50 9.53
N GLY A 184 -3.00 -1.19 10.37
CA GLY A 184 -3.31 -2.56 10.75
C GLY A 184 -2.42 -3.13 11.85
N ILE A 185 -2.74 -4.36 12.29
CA ILE A 185 -1.93 -5.13 13.24
C ILE A 185 -1.40 -6.38 12.52
N LEU A 186 -0.09 -6.57 12.56
CA LEU A 186 0.55 -7.71 11.94
C LEU A 186 0.19 -9.01 12.67
N LYS A 187 -0.33 -9.99 11.94
CA LYS A 187 -0.57 -11.36 12.43
C LYS A 187 0.60 -12.29 12.12
N MET A 188 1.17 -12.17 10.93
CA MET A 188 2.22 -13.06 10.45
C MET A 188 3.24 -12.26 9.64
N PRO A 189 4.51 -12.21 10.06
CA PRO A 189 5.57 -11.62 9.26
C PRO A 189 5.84 -12.49 8.02
N ALA A 190 6.45 -11.89 7.01
CA ALA A 190 6.91 -12.62 5.84
C ALA A 190 8.07 -13.57 6.21
N ASP A 191 8.10 -14.74 5.59
CA ASP A 191 9.18 -15.71 5.72
C ASP A 191 9.50 -16.37 4.37
N ALA A 192 10.44 -17.33 4.37
CA ALA A 192 10.87 -18.02 3.15
C ALA A 192 9.77 -18.87 2.48
N VAL A 193 8.67 -19.17 3.18
CA VAL A 193 7.56 -20.00 2.70
C VAL A 193 6.35 -19.14 2.32
N GLN A 194 6.15 -18.02 3.02
CA GLN A 194 5.11 -17.04 2.78
C GLN A 194 5.73 -15.65 2.67
N PRO A 195 6.02 -15.16 1.45
CA PRO A 195 6.69 -13.88 1.24
C PRO A 195 5.80 -12.65 1.51
N GLU A 196 4.53 -12.87 1.88
CA GLU A 196 3.54 -11.85 2.21
C GLU A 196 3.44 -11.63 3.72
N ILE A 197 3.32 -10.37 4.14
CA ILE A 197 2.89 -10.03 5.49
C ILE A 197 1.38 -10.20 5.61
N VAL A 198 0.88 -10.79 6.70
CA VAL A 198 -0.56 -10.91 6.97
C VAL A 198 -0.93 -10.02 8.12
N TYR A 199 -1.96 -9.19 7.94
CA TYR A 199 -2.40 -8.23 8.94
C TYR A 199 -3.91 -8.10 8.99
N ASP A 200 -4.41 -7.63 10.13
CA ASP A 200 -5.77 -7.12 10.27
C ASP A 200 -5.78 -5.62 10.06
N GLN A 201 -6.50 -5.16 9.05
CA GLN A 201 -6.71 -3.74 8.82
C GLN A 201 -7.57 -3.13 9.93
N ARG A 202 -7.21 -1.92 10.35
CA ARG A 202 -7.88 -1.19 11.45
C ARG A 202 -8.47 0.15 11.03
N ILE A 203 -8.00 0.70 9.91
CA ILE A 203 -8.54 1.91 9.28
C ILE A 203 -9.80 1.61 8.48
#